data_AF-A0A8T0EQU3-F1
#
_entry.id   AF-A0A8T0EQU3-F1
#
_cell.length_a   1.000
_cell.length_b   1.000
_cell.length_c   1.000
_cell.angle_alpha   90.00
_cell.angle_beta   90.00
_cell.angle_gamma   90.00
#
_symmetry.space_group_name_H-M   'P 1'
#
loop_
_entity.id
_entity.type
_entity.pdbx_description
1 polymer ?
#
loop_
_entity_poly.entity_id
_entity_poly.type
_entity_poly.pdbx_seq_one_letter_code
_entity_poly.pdbx_strand_id
1 'polypeptide(L)'
;MYGWLTFYHQGHEVAKDFKSFSTDLQKKLQKTRENFDATHAEAKQLMIKLLEKPLDSGSLNKMFTRQGYLYLMEKKALGTTWTKHFCQYQKENRKFTMIPYSQTTGKVALSETYVLKECIRRMSDSIDKRFCFDIIVEDKPGILTFQALSEEDRRLWLDAMDGKEPAYSQIGKLPKQEEYYLDEMGFAFVQQCIDAIESRGLDDEGLYRLVGVSSKVNKLTQMALDRRKTEKVNLDDTDEWEIKTITSALKNYFRNLPEPLMTFRLHSAFINAAKLDNMDERIEEIKSLVHKLPKPNYSMLQILIAHLCKVAKHSDKNLMTISNLGVCFGPTLLRPEEETVAAIMEIKFGNIVLEILIEHADQWIDLIRLEHFDVRAEIFIVLLAVFHFPFIMEKRVRTLYACVGENESELSFEPNQIIYNVRQSRNRGLV
;
A
#
# COMPACT_ATOMS: atom_id res chain seq x y z
N MET A 1 61.59 -25.36 32.79
CA MET A 1 61.54 -24.14 33.62
C MET A 1 61.79 -22.85 32.81
N TYR A 2 62.53 -22.89 31.69
CA TYR A 2 62.89 -21.68 30.93
C TYR A 2 61.81 -21.09 30.00
N GLY A 3 60.92 -21.90 29.40
CA GLY A 3 59.96 -21.39 28.41
C GLY A 3 58.85 -20.47 28.95
N TRP A 4 58.44 -20.66 30.21
CA TRP A 4 57.42 -19.83 30.84
C TRP A 4 57.94 -18.42 31.15
N LEU A 5 59.17 -18.31 31.69
CA LEU A 5 59.80 -17.00 31.92
C LEU A 5 59.99 -16.22 30.63
N THR A 6 60.37 -16.87 29.54
CA THR A 6 60.51 -16.21 28.23
C THR A 6 59.18 -15.70 27.70
N PHE A 7 58.10 -16.48 27.83
CA PHE A 7 56.76 -16.06 27.41
C PHE A 7 56.24 -14.83 28.18
N TYR A 8 56.36 -14.83 29.52
CA TYR A 8 55.94 -13.68 30.33
C TYR A 8 56.82 -12.44 30.10
N HIS A 9 58.13 -12.62 29.91
CA HIS A 9 59.03 -11.52 29.60
C HIS A 9 58.71 -10.90 28.24
N GLN A 10 58.42 -11.74 27.24
CA GLN A 10 58.07 -11.27 25.90
C GLN A 10 56.69 -10.61 25.87
N GLY A 11 55.71 -11.15 26.61
CA GLY A 11 54.42 -10.50 26.81
C GLY A 11 54.54 -9.15 27.52
N HIS A 12 55.44 -9.04 28.51
CA HIS A 12 55.70 -7.79 29.23
C HIS A 12 56.38 -6.73 28.35
N GLU A 13 57.38 -7.12 27.56
CA GLU A 13 58.07 -6.22 26.60
C GLU A 13 57.10 -5.73 25.52
N VAL A 14 56.28 -6.62 24.95
CA VAL A 14 55.23 -6.24 23.99
C VAL A 14 54.21 -5.30 24.64
N ALA A 15 53.71 -5.61 25.84
CA ALA A 15 52.78 -4.72 26.55
C ALA A 15 53.38 -3.34 26.84
N LYS A 16 54.69 -3.28 27.11
CA LYS A 16 55.44 -2.04 27.33
C LYS A 16 55.58 -1.22 26.04
N ASP A 17 55.88 -1.87 24.92
CA ASP A 17 56.01 -1.24 23.61
C ASP A 17 54.67 -0.63 23.14
N PHE A 18 53.57 -1.34 23.36
CA PHE A 18 52.22 -0.88 22.98
C PHE A 18 51.56 0.03 24.02
N LYS A 19 52.18 0.26 25.17
CA LYS A 19 51.61 1.10 26.25
C LYS A 19 51.38 2.55 25.80
N SER A 20 52.29 3.09 24.99
CA SER A 20 52.20 4.44 24.45
C SER A 20 50.99 4.58 23.52
N PHE A 21 50.82 3.63 22.59
CA PHE A 21 49.70 3.54 21.67
C PHE A 21 48.36 3.36 22.40
N SER A 22 48.29 2.45 23.38
CA SER A 22 47.08 2.24 24.19
C SER A 22 46.68 3.51 24.94
N THR A 23 47.66 4.25 25.47
CA THR A 23 47.41 5.51 26.18
C THR A 23 46.92 6.60 25.23
N ASP A 24 47.50 6.72 24.03
CA ASP A 24 47.05 7.67 23.00
C ASP A 24 45.64 7.35 22.49
N LEU A 25 45.35 6.06 22.25
CA LEU A 25 44.03 5.60 21.86
C LEU A 25 42.98 5.92 22.93
N GLN A 26 43.30 5.69 24.21
CA GLN A 26 42.42 6.02 25.32
C GLN A 26 42.15 7.54 25.41
N LYS A 27 43.16 8.38 25.17
CA LYS A 27 42.99 9.84 25.09
C LYS A 27 42.11 10.27 23.91
N LYS A 28 42.28 9.65 22.74
CA LYS A 28 41.44 9.92 21.56
C LYS A 28 39.99 9.52 21.78
N LEU A 29 39.76 8.35 22.39
CA LEU A 29 38.42 7.89 22.77
C LEU A 29 37.75 8.86 23.75
N GLN A 30 38.49 9.28 24.78
CA GLN A 30 38.01 10.24 25.77
C GLN A 30 37.64 11.59 25.10
N LYS A 31 38.53 12.13 24.27
CA LYS A 31 38.27 13.37 23.52
C LYS A 31 37.07 13.26 22.58
N THR A 32 36.92 12.12 21.92
CA THR A 32 35.77 11.87 21.02
C THR A 32 34.47 11.84 21.80
N ARG A 33 34.47 11.20 22.97
CA ARG A 33 33.32 11.16 23.87
C ARG A 33 32.96 12.54 24.39
N GLU A 34 33.95 13.31 24.84
CA GLU A 34 33.74 14.70 25.30
C GLU A 34 33.17 15.58 24.18
N ASN A 35 33.69 15.46 22.95
CA ASN A 35 33.17 16.20 21.80
C ASN A 35 31.73 15.80 21.45
N PHE A 36 31.42 14.51 21.51
CA PHE A 36 30.06 14.00 21.28
C PHE A 36 29.10 14.53 22.34
N ASP A 37 29.47 14.41 23.62
CA ASP A 37 28.64 14.88 24.74
C ASP A 37 28.41 16.39 24.69
N ALA A 38 29.45 17.18 24.33
CA ALA A 38 29.34 18.62 24.13
C ALA A 38 28.39 18.97 22.96
N THR A 39 28.56 18.31 21.81
CA THR A 39 27.72 18.55 20.62
C THR A 39 26.27 18.13 20.88
N HIS A 40 26.07 17.02 21.59
CA HIS A 40 24.76 16.55 22.00
C HIS A 40 24.09 17.54 22.98
N ALA A 41 24.84 18.11 23.92
CA ALA A 41 24.33 19.13 24.84
C ALA A 41 23.95 20.42 24.11
N GLU A 42 24.77 20.88 23.15
CA GLU A 42 24.48 22.04 22.30
C GLU A 42 23.22 21.81 21.43
N ALA A 43 23.12 20.64 20.80
CA ALA A 43 21.95 20.26 20.00
C ALA A 43 20.68 20.19 20.85
N LYS A 44 20.78 19.64 22.07
CA LYS A 44 19.66 19.59 23.01
C LYS A 44 19.25 20.98 23.50
N GLN A 45 20.21 21.87 23.79
CA GLN A 45 19.92 23.27 24.10
C GLN A 45 19.28 24.00 22.92
N LEU A 46 19.72 23.74 21.69
CA LEU A 46 19.12 24.33 20.50
C LEU A 46 17.68 23.82 20.32
N MET A 47 17.45 22.52 20.49
CA MET A 47 16.12 21.92 20.44
C MET A 47 15.20 22.52 21.51
N ILE A 48 15.66 22.66 22.75
CA ILE A 48 14.89 23.31 23.83
C ILE A 48 14.61 24.76 23.47
N LYS A 49 15.58 25.54 22.99
CA LYS A 49 15.36 26.92 22.53
C LYS A 49 14.37 27.02 21.36
N LEU A 50 14.32 26.01 20.47
CA LEU A 50 13.37 25.92 19.36
C LEU A 50 11.96 25.47 19.81
N LEU A 51 11.84 24.82 20.97
CA LEU A 51 10.57 24.44 21.59
C LEU A 51 10.03 25.54 22.53
N GLU A 52 10.91 26.25 23.23
CA GLU A 52 10.56 27.33 24.15
C GLU A 52 10.26 28.66 23.43
N LYS A 53 10.93 28.93 22.31
CA LYS A 53 10.39 29.87 21.35
C LYS A 53 9.31 29.12 20.59
N PRO A 54 8.04 29.58 20.59
CA PRO A 54 7.12 29.13 19.55
C PRO A 54 7.87 29.32 18.22
N LEU A 55 7.80 28.35 17.30
CA LEU A 55 8.09 28.65 15.90
C LEU A 55 7.26 29.88 15.58
N ASP A 56 7.92 31.03 15.53
CA ASP A 56 7.23 32.31 15.54
C ASP A 56 6.51 32.37 14.21
N SER A 57 5.21 32.12 14.25
CA SER A 57 4.31 32.03 13.11
C SER A 57 4.09 33.44 12.58
N GLY A 58 5.13 34.08 12.06
CA GLY A 58 5.10 35.30 11.26
C GLY A 58 4.48 36.55 11.91
N SER A 59 4.13 36.56 13.21
CA SER A 59 3.25 37.60 13.75
C SER A 59 3.96 38.79 14.43
N LEU A 60 5.26 38.96 14.20
CA LEU A 60 6.06 40.03 14.82
C LEU A 60 5.96 41.41 14.15
N ASN A 61 5.09 41.57 13.15
CA ASN A 61 4.87 42.89 12.55
C ASN A 61 3.42 43.02 12.08
N LYS A 62 2.60 43.83 12.77
CA LYS A 62 1.20 44.11 12.38
C LYS A 62 1.06 44.65 10.96
N MET A 63 2.16 45.08 10.34
CA MET A 63 2.23 45.58 8.97
C MET A 63 2.14 44.48 7.90
N PHE A 64 2.45 43.21 8.22
CA PHE A 64 2.48 42.12 7.26
C PHE A 64 1.57 40.98 7.70
N THR A 65 0.79 40.43 6.77
CA THR A 65 -0.12 39.31 7.02
C THR A 65 0.63 38.01 7.24
N ARG A 66 1.75 37.82 6.54
CA ARG A 66 2.65 36.69 6.75
C ARG A 66 4.07 37.03 6.31
N GLN A 67 5.04 36.49 7.03
CA GLN A 67 6.45 36.55 6.66
C GLN A 67 7.13 35.22 6.99
N GLY A 68 8.10 34.83 6.20
CA GLY A 68 8.78 33.56 6.36
C GLY A 68 9.72 33.24 5.21
N TYR A 69 10.43 32.12 5.31
CA TYR A 69 11.33 31.67 4.26
C TYR A 69 10.60 30.75 3.29
N LEU A 70 10.79 31.00 1.99
CA LEU A 70 10.29 30.15 0.92
C LEU A 70 11.42 29.84 -0.06
N TYR A 71 11.32 28.70 -0.75
CA TYR A 71 12.23 28.37 -1.85
C TYR A 71 11.55 28.64 -3.18
N LEU A 72 12.13 29.50 -4.02
CA LEU A 72 11.68 29.77 -5.38
C LEU A 72 12.31 28.76 -6.34
N MET A 73 11.50 28.20 -7.25
CA MET A 73 11.97 27.34 -8.33
C MET A 73 12.49 28.18 -9.51
N GLU A 74 13.77 28.04 -9.82
CA GLU A 74 14.41 28.64 -10.99
C GLU A 74 14.68 27.58 -12.05
N LYS A 75 14.25 27.82 -13.31
CA LYS A 75 14.62 26.99 -14.45
C LYS A 75 15.93 27.50 -15.06
N LYS A 76 16.98 26.67 -15.02
CA LYS A 76 18.29 26.93 -15.66
C LYS A 76 18.46 25.98 -16.84
N ALA A 77 19.41 26.28 -17.73
CA ALA A 77 19.68 25.49 -18.94
C ALA A 77 19.98 24.00 -18.66
N LEU A 78 20.48 23.67 -17.46
CA LEU A 78 20.88 22.33 -17.03
C LEU A 78 19.96 21.71 -15.97
N GLY A 79 18.79 22.30 -15.71
CA GLY A 79 17.82 21.74 -14.75
C GLY A 79 17.14 22.80 -13.87
N THR A 80 16.41 22.33 -12.86
CA THR A 80 15.71 23.18 -11.89
C THR A 80 16.52 23.35 -10.61
N THR A 81 16.67 24.58 -10.13
CA THR A 81 17.31 24.87 -8.84
C THR A 81 16.36 25.60 -7.90
N TRP A 82 16.43 25.29 -6.62
CA TRP A 82 15.64 25.94 -5.57
C TRP A 82 16.48 26.99 -4.84
N THR A 83 16.01 28.22 -4.82
CA THR A 83 16.72 29.36 -4.20
C THR A 83 15.93 29.91 -3.02
N LYS A 84 16.59 30.00 -1.86
CA LYS A 84 15.95 30.47 -0.61
C LYS A 84 15.77 31.98 -0.62
N HIS A 85 14.55 32.41 -0.31
CA HIS A 85 14.19 33.81 -0.17
C HIS A 85 13.46 34.05 1.14
N PHE A 86 13.63 35.25 1.69
CA PHE A 86 12.77 35.73 2.76
C PHE A 86 11.61 36.49 2.13
N CYS A 87 10.40 36.00 2.36
CA CYS A 87 9.18 36.49 1.73
C CYS A 87 8.29 37.19 2.75
N GLN A 88 7.65 38.27 2.31
CA GLN A 88 6.73 39.08 3.11
C GLN A 88 5.47 39.37 2.30
N TYR A 89 4.30 39.14 2.87
CA TYR A 89 3.02 39.36 2.22
C TYR A 89 2.15 40.34 3.01
N GLN A 90 1.58 41.32 2.31
CA GLN A 90 0.61 42.28 2.83
C GLN A 90 -0.73 42.08 2.13
N LYS A 91 -1.74 41.59 2.85
CA LYS A 91 -3.08 41.31 2.30
C LYS A 91 -3.81 42.56 1.83
N GLU A 92 -3.71 43.67 2.57
CA GLU A 92 -4.40 44.94 2.26
C GLU A 92 -4.14 45.42 0.83
N ASN A 93 -2.89 45.32 0.38
CA ASN A 93 -2.45 45.77 -0.94
C ASN A 93 -2.08 44.61 -1.87
N ARG A 94 -2.30 43.35 -1.44
CA ARG A 94 -1.89 42.13 -2.14
C ARG A 94 -0.41 42.13 -2.55
N LYS A 95 0.45 42.79 -1.78
CA LYS A 95 1.87 42.94 -2.12
C LYS A 95 2.68 41.78 -1.56
N PHE A 96 3.40 41.10 -2.43
CA PHE A 96 4.33 40.02 -2.10
C PHE A 96 5.76 40.49 -2.38
N THR A 97 6.56 40.65 -1.33
CA THR A 97 7.97 41.08 -1.42
C THR A 97 8.89 39.89 -1.15
N MET A 98 9.89 39.73 -1.98
CA MET A 98 10.88 38.66 -1.94
C MET A 98 12.28 39.26 -1.80
N ILE A 99 13.02 38.81 -0.79
CA ILE A 99 14.37 39.29 -0.48
C ILE A 99 15.32 38.09 -0.62
N PRO A 100 16.29 38.15 -1.56
CA PRO A 100 17.27 37.08 -1.73
C PRO A 100 18.11 36.88 -0.48
N TYR A 101 18.26 35.62 -0.04
CA TYR A 101 19.05 35.30 1.13
C TYR A 101 20.45 34.79 0.72
N SER A 102 21.50 35.57 0.98
CA SER A 102 22.91 35.17 0.80
C SER A 102 23.56 34.93 2.17
N GLN A 103 24.08 33.72 2.40
CA GLN A 103 24.81 33.40 3.65
C GLN A 103 26.22 33.98 3.70
N THR A 104 26.80 34.38 2.56
CA THR A 104 28.24 34.68 2.44
C THR A 104 28.58 36.16 2.26
N THR A 105 27.60 37.04 2.04
CA THR A 105 27.83 38.45 1.78
C THR A 105 26.73 39.30 2.40
N GLY A 106 27.06 40.12 3.40
CA GLY A 106 26.15 41.08 4.06
C GLY A 106 25.68 42.24 3.16
N LYS A 107 25.55 42.03 1.84
CA LYS A 107 24.96 42.98 0.91
C LYS A 107 23.48 42.67 0.76
N VAL A 108 22.64 43.67 1.05
CA VAL A 108 21.20 43.63 0.76
C VAL A 108 21.04 43.56 -0.75
N ALA A 109 20.67 42.39 -1.26
CA ALA A 109 20.27 42.23 -2.66
C ALA A 109 18.97 43.03 -2.90
N LEU A 110 18.77 43.50 -4.13
CA LEU A 110 17.55 44.19 -4.54
C LEU A 110 16.33 43.31 -4.21
N SER A 111 15.40 43.86 -3.43
CA SER A 111 14.14 43.19 -3.13
C SER A 111 13.20 43.30 -4.33
N GLU A 112 12.57 42.19 -4.69
CA GLU A 112 11.56 42.16 -5.74
C GLU A 112 10.19 42.20 -5.07
N THR A 113 9.32 43.11 -5.51
CA THR A 113 7.94 43.21 -5.00
C THR A 113 6.97 43.03 -6.15
N TYR A 114 5.96 42.19 -5.92
CA TYR A 114 4.94 41.85 -6.90
C TYR A 114 3.55 42.09 -6.32
N VAL A 115 2.59 42.47 -7.18
CA VAL A 115 1.17 42.43 -6.84
C VAL A 115 0.64 41.03 -7.13
N LEU A 116 0.17 40.34 -6.09
CA LEU A 116 -0.39 38.99 -6.16
C LEU A 116 -1.73 39.02 -6.87
N LYS A 117 -1.84 38.30 -7.99
CA LYS A 117 -3.10 38.08 -8.71
C LYS A 117 -3.82 36.84 -8.21
N GLU A 118 -3.13 35.72 -8.09
CA GLU A 118 -3.68 34.45 -7.59
C GLU A 118 -2.59 33.62 -6.91
N CYS A 119 -3.00 32.83 -5.92
CA CYS A 119 -2.16 31.82 -5.27
C CYS A 119 -2.86 30.46 -5.42
N ILE A 120 -2.16 29.43 -5.88
CA ILE A 120 -2.74 28.14 -6.24
C ILE A 120 -1.91 27.00 -5.65
N ARG A 121 -2.55 26.09 -4.92
CA ARG A 121 -1.88 24.89 -4.40
C ARG A 121 -1.45 23.95 -5.54
N ARG A 122 -0.25 23.37 -5.45
CA ARG A 122 0.19 22.27 -6.33
C ARG A 122 -0.05 20.92 -5.68
N MET A 123 -0.47 19.95 -6.50
CA MET A 123 -0.50 18.54 -6.09
C MET A 123 0.93 18.02 -5.93
N SER A 124 1.13 17.16 -4.94
CA SER A 124 2.42 16.52 -4.67
C SER A 124 2.47 15.18 -5.42
N ASP A 125 3.16 15.15 -6.55
CA ASP A 125 3.36 13.96 -7.40
C ASP A 125 4.74 13.31 -7.20
N SER A 126 5.66 13.97 -6.49
CA SER A 126 6.98 13.46 -6.12
C SER A 126 7.52 14.09 -4.82
N ILE A 127 8.53 13.45 -4.21
CA ILE A 127 9.19 13.91 -2.97
C ILE A 127 9.74 15.33 -3.10
N ASP A 128 10.31 15.66 -4.27
CA ASP A 128 10.93 16.96 -4.58
C ASP A 128 9.93 18.10 -4.81
N LYS A 129 8.63 17.76 -4.97
CA LYS A 129 7.53 18.72 -5.18
C LYS A 129 6.61 18.84 -3.97
N ARG A 130 7.01 18.30 -2.82
CA ARG A 130 6.23 18.41 -1.59
C ARG A 130 6.18 19.87 -1.12
N PHE A 131 5.01 20.26 -0.59
CA PHE A 131 4.74 21.58 -0.04
C PHE A 131 4.86 22.73 -1.05
N CYS A 132 4.64 22.44 -2.33
CA CYS A 132 4.67 23.46 -3.38
C CYS A 132 3.32 24.18 -3.56
N PHE A 133 3.41 25.44 -3.97
CA PHE A 133 2.30 26.27 -4.43
C PHE A 133 2.80 27.28 -5.47
N ASP A 134 1.89 27.75 -6.30
CA ASP A 134 2.14 28.68 -7.38
C ASP A 134 1.57 30.05 -7.06
N ILE A 135 2.33 31.10 -7.35
CA ILE A 135 1.89 32.49 -7.30
C ILE A 135 1.85 33.04 -8.73
N ILE A 136 0.72 33.64 -9.09
CA ILE A 136 0.52 34.41 -10.31
C ILE A 136 0.54 35.89 -9.93
N VAL A 137 1.39 36.67 -10.59
CA VAL A 137 1.57 38.10 -10.33
C VAL A 137 0.97 38.94 -11.47
N GLU A 138 0.54 40.17 -11.18
CA GLU A 138 -0.07 41.05 -12.19
C GLU A 138 0.97 41.64 -13.17
N ASP A 139 2.16 41.98 -12.66
CA ASP A 139 3.16 42.76 -13.40
C ASP A 139 4.01 41.94 -14.38
N LYS A 140 3.91 40.60 -14.35
CA LYS A 140 4.74 39.71 -15.19
C LYS A 140 3.94 38.49 -15.67
N PRO A 141 3.96 38.18 -16.99
CA PRO A 141 3.44 36.93 -17.49
C PRO A 141 4.38 35.79 -17.05
N GLY A 142 4.00 35.07 -16.00
CA GLY A 142 4.75 33.92 -15.51
C GLY A 142 4.20 33.38 -14.20
N ILE A 143 4.31 32.07 -14.01
CA ILE A 143 3.95 31.40 -12.75
C ILE A 143 5.22 31.26 -11.92
N LEU A 144 5.20 31.80 -10.69
CA LEU A 144 6.28 31.63 -9.72
C LEU A 144 5.95 30.44 -8.82
N THR A 145 6.74 29.37 -8.88
CA THR A 145 6.55 28.20 -8.02
C THR A 145 7.40 28.31 -6.76
N PHE A 146 6.75 28.23 -5.61
CA PHE A 146 7.39 28.23 -4.31
C PHE A 146 7.25 26.88 -3.60
N GLN A 147 8.20 26.57 -2.73
CA GLN A 147 8.16 25.46 -1.80
C GLN A 147 8.27 25.98 -0.36
N ALA A 148 7.33 25.59 0.48
CA ALA A 148 7.31 25.88 1.92
C ALA A 148 8.16 24.86 2.71
N LEU A 149 8.47 25.19 3.97
CA LEU A 149 9.31 24.34 4.82
C LEU A 149 8.58 23.08 5.33
N SER A 150 7.25 23.16 5.44
CA SER A 150 6.38 22.07 5.90
C SER A 150 4.97 22.20 5.30
N GLU A 151 4.13 21.16 5.47
CA GLU A 151 2.73 21.22 5.04
C GLU A 151 1.94 22.30 5.79
N GLU A 152 2.21 22.45 7.08
CA GLU A 152 1.59 23.47 7.92
C GLU A 152 1.99 24.89 7.46
N ASP A 153 3.28 25.09 7.15
CA ASP A 153 3.78 26.35 6.62
C ASP A 153 3.14 26.69 5.27
N ARG A 154 3.02 25.71 4.36
CA ARG A 154 2.29 25.87 3.09
C ARG A 154 0.84 26.28 3.31
N ARG A 155 0.13 25.57 4.18
CA ARG A 155 -1.30 25.84 4.46
C ARG A 155 -1.50 27.26 4.95
N LEU A 156 -0.64 27.73 5.85
CA LEU A 156 -0.72 29.09 6.37
C LEU A 156 -0.34 30.15 5.31
N TRP A 157 0.57 29.85 4.38
CA TRP A 157 0.83 30.73 3.22
C TRP A 157 -0.36 30.81 2.28
N LEU A 158 -1.02 29.69 1.98
CA LEU A 158 -2.25 29.67 1.20
C LEU A 158 -3.36 30.47 1.89
N ASP A 159 -3.59 30.27 3.18
CA ASP A 159 -4.59 31.01 3.96
C ASP A 159 -4.33 32.52 3.96
N ALA A 160 -3.07 32.93 4.15
CA ALA A 160 -2.69 34.35 4.11
C ALA A 160 -2.96 34.99 2.74
N MET A 161 -2.75 34.25 1.64
CA MET A 161 -2.82 34.73 0.25
C MET A 161 -4.15 34.43 -0.45
N ASP A 162 -5.19 34.00 0.29
CA ASP A 162 -6.48 33.57 -0.25
C ASP A 162 -6.30 32.48 -1.35
N GLY A 163 -5.41 31.55 -1.07
CA GLY A 163 -4.97 30.49 -1.96
C GLY A 163 -6.11 29.58 -2.39
N LYS A 164 -6.20 29.36 -3.69
CA LYS A 164 -7.18 28.48 -4.31
C LYS A 164 -6.61 27.07 -4.42
N GLU A 165 -7.49 26.09 -4.23
CA GLU A 165 -7.22 24.73 -4.71
C GLU A 165 -7.15 24.77 -6.26
N PRO A 166 -6.30 23.95 -6.90
CA PRO A 166 -6.06 24.01 -8.33
C PRO A 166 -7.37 23.87 -9.13
N ALA A 167 -7.58 24.74 -10.12
CA ALA A 167 -8.84 24.89 -10.87
C ALA A 167 -9.28 23.64 -11.68
N TYR A 168 -8.41 22.64 -11.85
CA TYR A 168 -8.83 21.31 -12.30
C TYR A 168 -9.78 20.60 -11.33
N SER A 169 -9.93 21.13 -10.11
CA SER A 169 -10.90 20.67 -9.11
C SER A 169 -12.31 21.23 -9.34
N GLN A 170 -12.55 22.06 -10.37
CA GLN A 170 -13.87 22.69 -10.62
C GLN A 170 -14.57 22.27 -11.91
N ILE A 171 -14.18 21.15 -12.53
CA ILE A 171 -15.08 20.43 -13.42
C ILE A 171 -15.92 19.48 -12.56
N GLY A 172 -17.08 19.99 -12.14
CA GLY A 172 -18.11 19.24 -11.46
C GLY A 172 -17.81 19.01 -9.99
N LYS A 173 -18.88 18.98 -9.18
CA LYS A 173 -18.92 18.10 -8.01
C LYS A 173 -18.17 16.82 -8.40
N LEU A 174 -17.14 16.41 -7.65
CA LEU A 174 -16.91 14.97 -7.62
C LEU A 174 -18.31 14.39 -7.33
N PRO A 175 -18.89 13.51 -8.17
CA PRO A 175 -19.81 12.56 -7.57
C PRO A 175 -18.99 12.01 -6.40
N LYS A 176 -19.47 12.16 -5.15
CA LYS A 176 -18.84 11.62 -3.93
C LYS A 176 -17.85 10.56 -4.37
N GLN A 177 -16.53 10.86 -4.37
CA GLN A 177 -15.49 10.04 -5.01
C GLN A 177 -15.95 8.60 -4.93
N GLU A 178 -16.47 8.02 -6.04
CA GLU A 178 -17.35 6.85 -5.93
C GLU A 178 -16.64 5.86 -5.03
N GLU A 179 -17.14 5.76 -3.79
CA GLU A 179 -16.33 5.17 -2.74
C GLU A 179 -16.19 3.71 -3.16
N TYR A 180 -14.96 3.24 -3.26
CA TYR A 180 -14.69 1.90 -3.72
C TYR A 180 -15.19 0.97 -2.62
N TYR A 181 -16.32 0.32 -2.80
CA TYR A 181 -16.84 -0.59 -1.79
C TYR A 181 -16.68 -2.04 -2.23
N LEU A 182 -16.60 -2.92 -1.23
CA LEU A 182 -16.80 -4.35 -1.42
C LEU A 182 -18.31 -4.65 -1.52
N ASP A 183 -18.95 -4.09 -2.56
CA ASP A 183 -20.35 -4.27 -2.89
C ASP A 183 -20.51 -5.11 -4.17
N GLU A 184 -21.76 -5.43 -4.54
CA GLU A 184 -22.05 -6.26 -5.73
C GLU A 184 -21.42 -5.74 -7.02
N MET A 185 -21.29 -4.42 -7.16
CA MET A 185 -20.66 -3.78 -8.32
C MET A 185 -19.14 -4.01 -8.32
N GLY A 186 -18.50 -3.86 -7.15
CA GLY A 186 -17.09 -4.21 -6.97
C GLY A 186 -16.79 -5.67 -7.30
N PHE A 187 -17.64 -6.60 -6.82
CA PHE A 187 -17.54 -8.03 -7.16
C PHE A 187 -17.70 -8.27 -8.66
N ALA A 188 -18.71 -7.66 -9.29
CA ALA A 188 -18.95 -7.81 -10.72
C ALA A 188 -17.80 -7.25 -11.57
N PHE A 189 -17.20 -6.13 -11.16
CA PHE A 189 -16.04 -5.54 -11.83
C PHE A 189 -14.81 -6.44 -11.75
N VAL A 190 -14.50 -6.95 -10.56
CA VAL A 190 -13.36 -7.85 -10.34
C VAL A 190 -13.54 -9.13 -11.16
N GLN A 191 -14.74 -9.72 -11.16
CA GLN A 191 -15.02 -10.93 -11.94
C GLN A 191 -14.87 -10.68 -13.44
N GLN A 192 -15.41 -9.57 -13.98
CA GLN A 192 -15.26 -9.23 -15.39
C GLN A 192 -13.78 -9.05 -15.80
N CYS A 193 -12.99 -8.38 -14.95
CA CYS A 193 -11.57 -8.23 -15.20
C CYS A 193 -10.84 -9.58 -15.19
N ILE A 194 -11.16 -10.45 -14.23
CA ILE A 194 -10.60 -11.81 -14.13
C ILE A 194 -10.96 -12.63 -15.36
N ASP A 195 -12.23 -12.65 -15.77
CA ASP A 195 -12.69 -13.42 -16.93
C ASP A 195 -12.01 -12.95 -18.22
N ALA A 196 -11.82 -11.64 -18.39
CA ALA A 196 -11.10 -11.08 -19.53
C ALA A 196 -9.59 -11.45 -19.50
N ILE A 197 -8.95 -11.43 -18.34
CA ILE A 197 -7.54 -11.82 -18.21
C ILE A 197 -7.38 -13.32 -18.45
N GLU A 198 -8.28 -14.14 -17.91
CA GLU A 198 -8.23 -15.60 -18.04
C GLU A 198 -8.52 -16.09 -19.46
N SER A 199 -9.42 -15.40 -20.19
CA SER A 199 -9.82 -15.82 -21.54
C SER A 199 -8.77 -15.52 -22.61
N ARG A 200 -8.01 -14.41 -22.50
CA ARG A 200 -7.09 -13.97 -23.57
C ARG A 200 -5.72 -13.46 -23.10
N GLY A 201 -5.47 -13.38 -21.79
CA GLY A 201 -4.27 -12.75 -21.26
C GLY A 201 -3.33 -13.66 -20.46
N LEU A 202 -3.69 -14.92 -20.17
CA LEU A 202 -2.90 -15.79 -19.27
C LEU A 202 -1.45 -16.01 -19.69
N ASP A 203 -1.17 -15.95 -20.99
CA ASP A 203 0.16 -16.17 -21.56
C ASP A 203 0.94 -14.84 -21.76
N ASP A 204 0.34 -13.66 -21.48
CA ASP A 204 0.99 -12.37 -21.66
C ASP A 204 2.13 -12.17 -20.63
N GLU A 205 3.32 -11.85 -21.12
CA GLU A 205 4.48 -11.65 -20.26
C GLU A 205 4.28 -10.50 -19.26
N GLY A 206 4.55 -10.78 -17.98
CA GLY A 206 4.53 -9.77 -16.93
C GLY A 206 3.13 -9.32 -16.51
N LEU A 207 2.11 -10.20 -16.60
CA LEU A 207 0.79 -9.96 -16.02
C LEU A 207 0.89 -9.35 -14.60
N TYR A 208 0.13 -8.30 -14.33
CA TYR A 208 0.17 -7.52 -13.09
C TYR A 208 1.50 -6.82 -12.73
N ARG A 209 2.62 -7.13 -13.38
CA ARG A 209 3.88 -6.38 -13.25
C ARG A 209 3.90 -5.17 -14.16
N LEU A 210 3.46 -5.33 -15.42
CA LEU A 210 3.40 -4.24 -16.39
C LEU A 210 2.25 -3.28 -16.07
N VAL A 211 2.51 -1.99 -16.26
CA VAL A 211 1.56 -0.92 -15.93
C VAL A 211 0.85 -0.45 -17.19
N GLY A 212 -0.48 -0.39 -17.13
CA GLY A 212 -1.33 0.15 -18.19
C GLY A 212 -1.34 1.67 -18.22
N VAL A 213 -1.90 2.24 -19.29
CA VAL A 213 -1.99 3.70 -19.43
C VAL A 213 -2.97 4.26 -18.41
N SER A 214 -2.49 5.14 -17.51
CA SER A 214 -3.28 5.66 -16.37
C SER A 214 -4.63 6.27 -16.78
N SER A 215 -4.69 7.01 -17.89
CA SER A 215 -5.95 7.56 -18.40
C SER A 215 -6.96 6.48 -18.80
N LYS A 216 -6.52 5.40 -19.46
CA LYS A 216 -7.38 4.26 -19.79
C LYS A 216 -7.81 3.50 -18.53
N VAL A 217 -6.91 3.31 -17.57
CA VAL A 217 -7.21 2.66 -16.28
C VAL A 217 -8.32 3.43 -15.55
N ASN A 218 -8.18 4.75 -15.42
CA ASN A 218 -9.19 5.59 -14.77
C ASN A 218 -10.51 5.59 -15.53
N LYS A 219 -10.46 5.64 -16.88
CA LYS A 219 -11.67 5.53 -17.73
C LYS A 219 -12.40 4.21 -17.46
N LEU A 220 -11.68 3.09 -17.48
CA LEU A 220 -12.26 1.76 -17.25
C LEU A 220 -12.88 1.65 -15.85
N THR A 221 -12.14 2.03 -14.82
CA THR A 221 -12.60 1.96 -13.43
C THR A 221 -13.84 2.84 -13.21
N GLN A 222 -13.86 4.07 -13.76
CA GLN A 222 -15.04 4.93 -13.68
C GLN A 222 -16.23 4.35 -14.45
N MET A 223 -16.02 3.81 -15.65
CA MET A 223 -17.12 3.22 -16.42
C MET A 223 -17.73 2.01 -15.73
N ALA A 224 -16.92 1.17 -15.10
CA ALA A 224 -17.38 -0.05 -14.46
C ALA A 224 -17.96 0.14 -13.05
N LEU A 225 -17.58 1.24 -12.36
CA LEU A 225 -18.05 1.54 -11.01
C LEU A 225 -19.09 2.68 -10.97
N ASP A 226 -19.47 3.27 -12.12
CA ASP A 226 -20.51 4.31 -12.16
C ASP A 226 -21.87 3.70 -11.85
N ARG A 227 -22.37 3.99 -10.65
CA ARG A 227 -23.67 3.46 -10.16
C ARG A 227 -24.87 3.88 -11.00
N ARG A 228 -24.72 4.91 -11.83
CA ARG A 228 -25.77 5.42 -12.72
C ARG A 228 -25.81 4.68 -14.05
N LYS A 229 -24.79 3.91 -14.40
CA LYS A 229 -24.72 3.11 -15.62
C LYS A 229 -24.84 1.64 -15.28
N THR A 230 -25.90 1.00 -15.78
CA THR A 230 -26.15 -0.44 -15.60
C THR A 230 -25.58 -1.27 -16.75
N GLU A 231 -24.97 -0.62 -17.74
CA GLU A 231 -24.38 -1.31 -18.90
C GLU A 231 -23.05 -1.95 -18.49
N LYS A 232 -22.93 -3.26 -18.73
CA LYS A 232 -21.67 -4.00 -18.52
C LYS A 232 -20.61 -3.46 -19.47
N VAL A 233 -19.43 -3.14 -18.94
CA VAL A 233 -18.29 -2.75 -19.78
C VAL A 233 -17.86 -3.96 -20.58
N ASN A 234 -17.85 -3.83 -21.91
CA ASN A 234 -17.35 -4.88 -22.78
C ASN A 234 -15.81 -4.88 -22.77
N LEU A 235 -15.21 -5.83 -22.05
CA LEU A 235 -13.76 -6.00 -21.96
C LEU A 235 -13.17 -6.89 -23.08
N ASP A 236 -14.00 -7.38 -23.99
CA ASP A 236 -13.60 -8.23 -25.11
C ASP A 236 -13.03 -7.43 -26.28
N ASP A 237 -13.25 -6.11 -26.31
CA ASP A 237 -12.64 -5.22 -27.29
C ASP A 237 -11.13 -5.08 -27.00
N THR A 238 -10.32 -5.81 -27.78
CA THR A 238 -8.86 -5.84 -27.66
C THR A 238 -8.19 -4.54 -28.08
N ASP A 239 -8.83 -3.76 -28.96
CA ASP A 239 -8.29 -2.50 -29.46
C ASP A 239 -8.50 -1.38 -28.44
N GLU A 240 -9.62 -1.40 -27.72
CA GLU A 240 -9.89 -0.47 -26.63
C GLU A 240 -9.11 -0.86 -25.36
N TRP A 241 -9.20 -2.12 -24.94
CA TRP A 241 -8.77 -2.59 -23.61
C TRP A 241 -7.63 -3.62 -23.68
N GLU A 242 -6.39 -3.11 -23.63
CA GLU A 242 -5.19 -3.95 -23.47
C GLU A 242 -5.17 -4.67 -22.11
N ILE A 243 -4.64 -5.90 -22.04
CA ILE A 243 -4.55 -6.70 -20.80
C ILE A 243 -3.81 -5.96 -19.68
N LYS A 244 -2.74 -5.24 -19.99
CA LYS A 244 -2.01 -4.41 -18.99
C LYS A 244 -2.88 -3.30 -18.39
N THR A 245 -3.89 -2.82 -19.13
CA THR A 245 -4.87 -1.83 -18.63
C THR A 245 -5.86 -2.49 -17.69
N ILE A 246 -6.38 -3.66 -18.05
CA ILE A 246 -7.33 -4.43 -17.22
C ILE A 246 -6.68 -4.87 -15.91
N THR A 247 -5.48 -5.45 -15.96
CA THR A 247 -4.71 -5.85 -14.77
C THR A 247 -4.40 -4.65 -13.87
N SER A 248 -4.08 -3.49 -14.45
CA SER A 248 -3.86 -2.26 -13.68
C SER A 248 -5.15 -1.72 -13.06
N ALA A 249 -6.28 -1.80 -13.76
CA ALA A 249 -7.59 -1.38 -13.24
C ALA A 249 -8.07 -2.26 -12.09
N LEU A 250 -7.88 -3.58 -12.18
CA LEU A 250 -8.15 -4.52 -11.09
C LEU A 250 -7.31 -4.19 -9.85
N LYS A 251 -5.99 -3.97 -10.00
CA LYS A 251 -5.13 -3.53 -8.88
C LYS A 251 -5.55 -2.18 -8.32
N ASN A 252 -5.95 -1.24 -9.20
CA ASN A 252 -6.38 0.09 -8.80
C ASN A 252 -7.66 0.05 -7.95
N TYR A 253 -8.60 -0.84 -8.26
CA TYR A 253 -9.79 -1.08 -7.44
C TYR A 253 -9.41 -1.47 -6.00
N PHE A 254 -8.57 -2.51 -5.83
CA PHE A 254 -8.15 -2.94 -4.49
C PHE A 254 -7.36 -1.87 -3.73
N ARG A 255 -6.54 -1.10 -4.44
CA ARG A 255 -5.75 -0.01 -3.86
C ARG A 255 -6.63 1.12 -3.30
N ASN A 256 -7.72 1.44 -3.99
CA ASN A 256 -8.59 2.57 -3.63
C ASN A 256 -9.75 2.20 -2.70
N LEU A 257 -9.89 0.92 -2.30
CA LEU A 257 -10.79 0.55 -1.20
C LEU A 257 -10.46 1.38 0.06
N PRO A 258 -11.46 1.92 0.79
CA PRO A 258 -11.28 2.66 2.03
C PRO A 258 -10.44 1.90 3.06
N GLU A 259 -10.59 0.58 3.10
CA GLU A 259 -9.80 -0.34 3.90
C GLU A 259 -9.14 -1.38 2.98
N PRO A 260 -7.88 -1.80 3.22
CA PRO A 260 -7.27 -2.90 2.49
C PRO A 260 -8.11 -4.16 2.59
N LEU A 261 -8.03 -5.01 1.56
CA LEU A 261 -8.79 -6.26 1.53
C LEU A 261 -8.52 -7.15 2.76
N MET A 262 -7.29 -7.14 3.27
CA MET A 262 -6.91 -7.88 4.49
C MET A 262 -7.13 -7.11 5.80
N THR A 263 -7.79 -5.95 5.75
CA THR A 263 -8.16 -5.07 6.89
C THR A 263 -6.97 -4.44 7.61
N PHE A 264 -7.13 -3.22 8.13
CA PHE A 264 -6.10 -2.60 8.98
C PHE A 264 -6.00 -3.35 10.31
N ARG A 265 -7.15 -3.80 10.85
CA ARG A 265 -7.23 -4.50 12.13
C ARG A 265 -6.41 -5.79 12.18
N LEU A 266 -6.37 -6.56 11.08
CA LEU A 266 -5.62 -7.83 11.03
C LEU A 266 -4.21 -7.69 10.46
N HIS A 267 -3.83 -6.51 9.93
CA HIS A 267 -2.54 -6.29 9.29
C HIS A 267 -1.36 -6.77 10.16
N SER A 268 -1.24 -6.27 11.39
CA SER A 268 -0.13 -6.63 12.28
C SER A 268 -0.10 -8.12 12.61
N ALA A 269 -1.27 -8.78 12.69
CA ALA A 269 -1.36 -10.20 12.94
C ALA A 269 -0.85 -11.02 11.73
N PHE A 270 -1.22 -10.64 10.50
CA PHE A 270 -0.70 -11.27 9.29
C PHE A 270 0.82 -11.11 9.17
N ILE A 271 1.35 -9.92 9.44
CA ILE A 271 2.78 -9.65 9.41
C ILE A 271 3.53 -10.48 10.46
N ASN A 272 2.99 -10.60 11.67
CA ASN A 272 3.59 -11.42 12.72
C ASN A 272 3.53 -12.91 12.41
N ALA A 273 2.44 -13.40 11.83
CA ALA A 273 2.32 -14.78 11.38
C ALA A 273 3.40 -15.10 10.34
N ALA A 274 3.64 -14.22 9.36
CA ALA A 274 4.68 -14.40 8.36
C ALA A 274 6.12 -14.35 8.91
N LYS A 275 6.32 -13.85 10.13
CA LYS A 275 7.63 -13.81 10.82
C LYS A 275 7.96 -15.07 11.61
N LEU A 276 6.99 -15.97 11.84
CA LEU A 276 7.23 -17.23 12.57
C LEU A 276 8.35 -18.04 11.90
N ASP A 277 9.14 -18.82 12.61
CA ASP A 277 10.24 -19.57 11.96
C ASP A 277 9.75 -20.85 11.28
N ASN A 278 8.75 -21.51 11.88
CA ASN A 278 8.18 -22.76 11.40
C ASN A 278 7.14 -22.51 10.30
N MET A 279 7.29 -23.17 9.15
CA MET A 279 6.37 -23.02 8.01
C MET A 279 4.95 -23.52 8.31
N ASP A 280 4.80 -24.65 8.99
CA ASP A 280 3.47 -25.20 9.31
C ASP A 280 2.69 -24.26 10.24
N GLU A 281 3.38 -23.67 11.21
CA GLU A 281 2.80 -22.65 12.10
C GLU A 281 2.43 -21.36 11.35
N ARG A 282 3.25 -20.92 10.38
CA ARG A 282 2.91 -19.78 9.50
C ARG A 282 1.59 -20.05 8.77
N ILE A 283 1.47 -21.22 8.16
CA ILE A 283 0.30 -21.61 7.37
C ILE A 283 -0.94 -21.67 8.26
N GLU A 284 -0.85 -22.32 9.43
CA GLU A 284 -1.96 -22.45 10.36
C GLU A 284 -2.44 -21.09 10.89
N GLU A 285 -1.52 -20.20 11.29
CA GLU A 285 -1.88 -18.88 11.81
C GLU A 285 -2.47 -17.99 10.71
N ILE A 286 -1.87 -17.96 9.51
CA ILE A 286 -2.41 -17.23 8.35
C ILE A 286 -3.82 -17.75 8.02
N LYS A 287 -4.02 -19.08 8.02
CA LYS A 287 -5.33 -19.69 7.80
C LYS A 287 -6.35 -19.22 8.84
N SER A 288 -5.99 -19.24 10.12
CA SER A 288 -6.83 -18.74 11.22
C SER A 288 -7.23 -17.27 11.02
N LEU A 289 -6.28 -16.43 10.59
CA LEU A 289 -6.52 -15.01 10.32
C LEU A 289 -7.42 -14.77 9.11
N VAL A 290 -7.26 -15.54 8.02
CA VAL A 290 -8.13 -15.48 6.85
C VAL A 290 -9.59 -15.77 7.23
N HIS A 291 -9.84 -16.77 8.10
CA HIS A 291 -11.20 -17.09 8.57
C HIS A 291 -11.80 -16.02 9.50
N LYS A 292 -10.98 -15.12 10.05
CA LYS A 292 -11.42 -13.97 10.88
C LYS A 292 -11.75 -12.74 10.03
N LEU A 293 -11.49 -12.76 8.72
CA LEU A 293 -11.85 -11.66 7.83
C LEU A 293 -13.36 -11.48 7.76
N PRO A 294 -13.87 -10.24 7.57
CA PRO A 294 -15.27 -10.02 7.26
C PRO A 294 -15.69 -10.81 6.01
N LYS A 295 -16.93 -11.30 5.97
CA LYS A 295 -17.44 -12.14 4.89
C LYS A 295 -17.20 -11.56 3.48
N PRO A 296 -17.45 -10.27 3.20
CA PRO A 296 -17.17 -9.69 1.88
C PRO A 296 -15.67 -9.73 1.52
N ASN A 297 -14.79 -9.41 2.47
CA ASN A 297 -13.35 -9.45 2.28
C ASN A 297 -12.87 -10.88 2.00
N TYR A 298 -13.33 -11.85 2.78
CA TYR A 298 -13.01 -13.26 2.61
C TYR A 298 -13.44 -13.77 1.23
N SER A 299 -14.70 -13.54 0.82
CA SER A 299 -15.19 -13.99 -0.49
C SER A 299 -14.44 -13.35 -1.66
N MET A 300 -14.15 -12.04 -1.58
CA MET A 300 -13.39 -11.33 -2.60
C MET A 300 -11.93 -11.84 -2.66
N LEU A 301 -11.32 -12.11 -1.50
CA LEU A 301 -9.99 -12.68 -1.42
C LEU A 301 -9.94 -14.07 -2.07
N GLN A 302 -10.93 -14.93 -1.84
CA GLN A 302 -11.00 -16.25 -2.48
C GLN A 302 -11.03 -16.16 -4.01
N ILE A 303 -11.85 -15.24 -4.56
CA ILE A 303 -11.91 -15.01 -6.02
C ILE A 303 -10.55 -14.59 -6.56
N LEU A 304 -9.90 -13.62 -5.90
CA LEU A 304 -8.60 -13.13 -6.32
C LEU A 304 -7.52 -14.20 -6.23
N ILE A 305 -7.42 -14.93 -5.12
CA ILE A 305 -6.41 -15.98 -4.93
C ILE A 305 -6.61 -17.13 -5.93
N ALA A 306 -7.86 -17.53 -6.21
CA ALA A 306 -8.16 -18.53 -7.23
C ALA A 306 -7.63 -18.11 -8.62
N HIS A 307 -7.82 -16.84 -8.98
CA HIS A 307 -7.30 -16.28 -10.22
C HIS A 307 -5.76 -16.27 -10.24
N LEU A 308 -5.12 -15.77 -9.18
CA LEU A 308 -3.66 -15.71 -9.09
C LEU A 308 -3.01 -17.11 -9.17
N CYS A 309 -3.66 -18.14 -8.65
CA CYS A 309 -3.23 -19.52 -8.82
C CYS A 309 -3.20 -19.96 -10.29
N LYS A 310 -4.20 -19.57 -11.09
CA LYS A 310 -4.22 -19.87 -12.53
C LYS A 310 -3.14 -19.12 -13.30
N VAL A 311 -2.89 -17.86 -12.94
CA VAL A 311 -1.79 -17.05 -13.51
C VAL A 311 -0.44 -17.70 -13.19
N ALA A 312 -0.21 -18.08 -11.93
CA ALA A 312 1.03 -18.73 -11.50
C ALA A 312 1.26 -20.10 -12.19
N LYS A 313 0.20 -20.84 -12.50
CA LYS A 313 0.27 -22.11 -13.27
C LYS A 313 0.78 -21.92 -14.70
N HIS A 314 0.66 -20.72 -15.27
CA HIS A 314 1.17 -20.35 -16.61
C HIS A 314 2.48 -19.56 -16.54
N SER A 315 3.19 -19.63 -15.40
CA SER A 315 4.43 -18.87 -15.17
C SER A 315 5.59 -19.24 -16.09
N ASP A 316 5.53 -20.40 -16.76
CA ASP A 316 6.44 -20.80 -17.83
C ASP A 316 6.35 -19.89 -19.06
N LYS A 317 5.18 -19.27 -19.30
CA LYS A 317 4.95 -18.35 -20.42
C LYS A 317 4.89 -16.90 -19.95
N ASN A 318 4.02 -16.58 -18.98
CA ASN A 318 3.82 -15.20 -18.54
C ASN A 318 4.92 -14.67 -17.61
N LEU A 319 5.85 -15.53 -17.17
CA LEU A 319 6.98 -15.20 -16.28
C LEU A 319 6.58 -14.68 -14.89
N MET A 320 5.32 -14.90 -14.47
CA MET A 320 4.79 -14.47 -13.18
C MET A 320 4.68 -15.65 -12.21
N THR A 321 5.78 -15.93 -11.51
CA THR A 321 5.82 -16.90 -10.40
C THR A 321 4.98 -16.43 -9.20
N ILE A 322 4.71 -17.33 -8.27
CA ILE A 322 4.02 -17.03 -7.00
C ILE A 322 4.69 -15.85 -6.27
N SER A 323 6.02 -15.83 -6.19
CA SER A 323 6.76 -14.73 -5.58
C SER A 323 6.64 -13.40 -6.34
N ASN A 324 6.68 -13.44 -7.68
CA ASN A 324 6.47 -12.23 -8.49
C ASN A 324 5.06 -11.64 -8.28
N LEU A 325 4.04 -12.50 -8.16
CA LEU A 325 2.67 -12.08 -7.85
C LEU A 325 2.57 -11.55 -6.40
N GLY A 326 3.27 -12.16 -5.45
CA GLY A 326 3.39 -11.69 -4.08
C GLY A 326 3.92 -10.26 -3.99
N VAL A 327 4.98 -9.93 -4.74
CA VAL A 327 5.50 -8.55 -4.85
C VAL A 327 4.47 -7.58 -5.44
N CYS A 328 3.66 -8.02 -6.40
CA CYS A 328 2.67 -7.16 -7.05
C CYS A 328 1.45 -6.87 -6.15
N PHE A 329 0.98 -7.88 -5.40
CA PHE A 329 -0.27 -7.81 -4.63
C PHE A 329 -0.07 -7.59 -3.13
N GLY A 330 1.06 -8.00 -2.55
CA GLY A 330 1.37 -7.83 -1.12
C GLY A 330 1.10 -6.41 -0.63
N PRO A 331 1.75 -5.37 -1.22
CA PRO A 331 1.53 -3.97 -0.83
C PRO A 331 0.14 -3.45 -1.18
N THR A 332 -0.57 -4.11 -2.09
CA THR A 332 -1.91 -3.69 -2.52
C THR A 332 -2.97 -4.20 -1.53
N LEU A 333 -2.84 -5.42 -1.03
CA LEU A 333 -3.83 -6.08 -0.18
C LEU A 333 -3.54 -5.96 1.32
N LEU A 334 -2.28 -5.77 1.72
CA LEU A 334 -1.82 -5.51 3.09
C LEU A 334 -1.16 -4.14 3.16
N ARG A 335 -1.99 -3.10 3.24
CA ARG A 335 -1.52 -1.73 3.45
C ARG A 335 -1.44 -1.45 4.96
N PRO A 336 -0.33 -0.91 5.46
CA PRO A 336 -0.28 -0.42 6.83
C PRO A 336 -1.20 0.80 6.97
N GLU A 337 -1.76 1.01 8.16
CA GLU A 337 -2.59 2.18 8.46
C GLU A 337 -1.75 3.46 8.53
N GLU A 338 -0.50 3.35 9.00
CA GLU A 338 0.46 4.45 9.11
C GLU A 338 1.72 4.21 8.26
N GLU A 339 2.13 5.23 7.50
CA GLU A 339 3.34 5.21 6.69
C GLU A 339 4.60 5.52 7.53
N THR A 340 5.07 4.53 8.28
CA THR A 340 6.30 4.65 9.10
C THR A 340 7.50 3.94 8.48
N VAL A 341 8.72 4.29 8.91
CA VAL A 341 9.95 3.59 8.48
C VAL A 341 9.91 2.10 8.86
N ALA A 342 9.32 1.76 10.00
CA ALA A 342 9.10 0.38 10.41
C ALA A 342 8.15 -0.35 9.44
N ALA A 343 7.04 0.29 9.04
CA ALA A 343 6.10 -0.28 8.08
C ALA A 343 6.75 -0.56 6.72
N ILE A 344 7.69 0.28 6.27
CA ILE A 344 8.46 0.05 5.03
C ILE A 344 9.27 -1.26 5.11
N MET A 345 9.90 -1.54 6.26
CA MET A 345 10.67 -2.77 6.46
C MET A 345 9.79 -4.02 6.50
N GLU A 346 8.50 -3.85 6.81
CA GLU A 346 7.53 -4.94 6.93
C GLU A 346 6.85 -5.32 5.61
N ILE A 347 6.96 -4.49 4.57
CA ILE A 347 6.38 -4.75 3.24
C ILE A 347 6.73 -6.14 2.70
N LYS A 348 7.98 -6.57 2.91
CA LYS A 348 8.45 -7.90 2.49
C LYS A 348 7.65 -9.05 3.09
N PHE A 349 7.14 -8.90 4.32
CA PHE A 349 6.31 -9.93 4.96
C PHE A 349 4.90 -9.95 4.37
N GLY A 350 4.38 -8.81 3.93
CA GLY A 350 3.12 -8.78 3.17
C GLY A 350 3.21 -9.58 1.86
N ASN A 351 4.36 -9.55 1.18
CA ASN A 351 4.60 -10.40 0.00
C ASN A 351 4.58 -11.89 0.38
N ILE A 352 5.24 -12.27 1.48
CA ILE A 352 5.27 -13.66 1.98
C ILE A 352 3.87 -14.16 2.31
N VAL A 353 3.04 -13.33 2.95
CA VAL A 353 1.63 -13.70 3.22
C VAL A 353 0.92 -14.03 1.90
N LEU A 354 1.06 -13.20 0.87
CA LEU A 354 0.47 -13.47 -0.44
C LEU A 354 1.01 -14.73 -1.09
N GLU A 355 2.31 -14.99 -0.99
CA GLU A 355 2.94 -16.19 -1.53
C GLU A 355 2.32 -17.45 -0.90
N ILE A 356 2.25 -17.49 0.43
CA ILE A 356 1.60 -18.58 1.17
C ILE A 356 0.14 -18.72 0.74
N LEU A 357 -0.59 -17.60 0.60
CA LEU A 357 -1.99 -17.58 0.18
C LEU A 357 -2.23 -18.17 -1.22
N ILE A 358 -1.27 -18.04 -2.13
CA ILE A 358 -1.37 -18.60 -3.48
C ILE A 358 -0.88 -20.05 -3.49
N GLU A 359 0.18 -20.37 -2.76
CA GLU A 359 0.80 -21.70 -2.72
C GLU A 359 -0.13 -22.77 -2.11
N HIS A 360 -0.84 -22.44 -1.02
CA HIS A 360 -1.74 -23.37 -0.33
C HIS A 360 -3.22 -23.01 -0.52
N ALA A 361 -3.57 -22.49 -1.70
CA ALA A 361 -4.90 -22.00 -1.99
C ALA A 361 -6.01 -23.03 -1.76
N ASP A 362 -5.72 -24.32 -1.94
CA ASP A 362 -6.59 -25.46 -1.66
C ASP A 362 -7.00 -25.60 -0.18
N GLN A 363 -6.26 -25.01 0.76
CA GLN A 363 -6.52 -25.14 2.19
C GLN A 363 -7.53 -24.14 2.77
N TRP A 364 -7.85 -23.05 2.04
CA TRP A 364 -8.83 -22.03 2.45
C TRP A 364 -9.80 -21.61 1.34
N ILE A 365 -9.55 -21.98 0.09
CA ILE A 365 -10.60 -22.03 -0.92
C ILE A 365 -11.25 -23.39 -0.72
N ASP A 366 -12.39 -23.42 -0.02
CA ASP A 366 -13.22 -24.62 0.06
C ASP A 366 -13.54 -25.07 -1.38
N LEU A 367 -12.79 -26.04 -1.89
CA LEU A 367 -13.07 -26.72 -3.16
C LEU A 367 -14.30 -27.62 -2.96
N ILE A 368 -15.45 -27.01 -2.71
CA ILE A 368 -16.77 -27.59 -2.89
C ILE A 368 -17.51 -26.71 -3.91
N ARG A 369 -17.54 -27.22 -5.16
CA ARG A 369 -18.43 -26.82 -6.27
C ARG A 369 -18.23 -25.43 -6.88
N LEU A 370 -17.17 -25.30 -7.69
CA LEU A 370 -17.23 -24.48 -8.91
C LEU A 370 -17.59 -25.35 -10.12
N GLU A 371 -18.73 -26.04 -10.05
CA GLU A 371 -19.50 -26.39 -11.24
C GLU A 371 -20.88 -25.74 -11.08
N HIS A 372 -21.13 -24.70 -11.88
CA HIS A 372 -22.42 -24.06 -12.13
C HIS A 372 -23.21 -23.57 -10.91
N PHE A 373 -22.90 -22.37 -10.44
CA PHE A 373 -23.90 -21.51 -9.80
C PHE A 373 -24.42 -20.50 -10.83
N ASP A 374 -25.31 -20.99 -11.70
CA ASP A 374 -26.15 -20.17 -12.58
C ASP A 374 -27.16 -19.43 -11.70
N VAL A 375 -27.23 -18.11 -11.88
CA VAL A 375 -28.03 -17.13 -11.12
C VAL A 375 -29.56 -17.40 -11.22
N ARG A 376 -29.97 -18.43 -11.96
CA ARG A 376 -31.35 -18.92 -12.05
C ARG A 376 -31.83 -19.67 -10.79
N ALA A 377 -30.95 -20.12 -9.92
CA ALA A 377 -31.33 -20.95 -8.77
C ALA A 377 -32.05 -20.19 -7.64
N GLU A 378 -31.80 -18.90 -7.42
CA GLU A 378 -32.54 -18.14 -6.41
C GLU A 378 -34.01 -17.91 -6.82
N ILE A 379 -34.28 -17.70 -8.11
CA ILE A 379 -35.64 -17.62 -8.63
C ILE A 379 -36.34 -18.99 -8.52
N PHE A 380 -35.61 -20.08 -8.69
CA PHE A 380 -36.15 -21.44 -8.56
C PHE A 380 -36.43 -21.85 -7.10
N ILE A 381 -35.60 -21.42 -6.15
CA ILE A 381 -35.82 -21.69 -4.71
C ILE A 381 -37.01 -20.91 -4.18
N VAL A 382 -37.22 -19.67 -4.62
CA VAL A 382 -38.42 -18.88 -4.27
C VAL A 382 -39.67 -19.51 -4.88
N LEU A 383 -39.61 -20.01 -6.13
CA LEU A 383 -40.74 -20.72 -6.75
C LEU A 383 -41.04 -22.08 -6.09
N LEU A 384 -40.01 -22.81 -5.64
CA LEU A 384 -40.17 -24.10 -4.94
C LEU A 384 -40.67 -23.94 -3.50
N ALA A 385 -40.39 -22.82 -2.83
CA ALA A 385 -40.97 -22.53 -1.52
C ALA A 385 -42.48 -22.22 -1.59
N VAL A 386 -42.95 -21.71 -2.74
CA VAL A 386 -44.37 -21.40 -2.98
C VAL A 386 -45.16 -22.66 -3.37
N PHE A 387 -44.53 -23.63 -4.04
CA PHE A 387 -45.16 -24.90 -4.42
C PHE A 387 -44.53 -26.07 -3.68
N HIS A 388 -45.19 -26.52 -2.60
CA HIS A 388 -44.86 -27.69 -1.78
C HIS A 388 -44.52 -28.95 -2.62
N PHE A 389 -43.24 -29.13 -2.97
CA PHE A 389 -42.73 -30.38 -3.55
C PHE A 389 -41.57 -30.89 -2.68
N PRO A 390 -41.65 -32.12 -2.12
CA PRO A 390 -40.57 -32.67 -1.32
C PRO A 390 -39.50 -33.25 -2.24
N PHE A 391 -38.34 -32.59 -2.34
CA PHE A 391 -37.15 -33.16 -3.00
C PHE A 391 -36.19 -33.71 -1.93
N ILE A 392 -36.09 -35.03 -1.84
CA ILE A 392 -35.12 -35.72 -0.96
C ILE A 392 -33.78 -35.77 -1.70
N MET A 393 -32.77 -35.06 -1.18
CA MET A 393 -31.40 -35.11 -1.69
C MET A 393 -30.76 -36.47 -1.32
N GLU A 394 -30.61 -37.35 -2.31
CA GLU A 394 -29.94 -38.66 -2.14
C GLU A 394 -28.42 -38.47 -1.96
N LYS A 395 -27.86 -38.90 -0.83
CA LYS A 395 -26.42 -38.89 -0.57
C LYS A 395 -25.79 -40.22 -1.05
N ARG A 396 -24.63 -40.15 -1.69
CA ARG A 396 -23.83 -41.31 -2.11
C ARG A 396 -22.47 -41.33 -1.40
N VAL A 397 -21.99 -42.52 -1.03
CA VAL A 397 -20.68 -42.73 -0.37
C VAL A 397 -19.92 -43.86 -1.05
N ARG A 398 -18.59 -43.81 -0.97
CA ARG A 398 -17.70 -44.89 -1.43
C ARG A 398 -17.19 -45.66 -0.21
N THR A 399 -17.30 -46.98 -0.26
CA THR A 399 -16.83 -47.87 0.82
C THR A 399 -15.30 -47.95 0.83
N LEU A 400 -14.70 -47.89 2.01
CA LEU A 400 -13.24 -47.99 2.18
C LEU A 400 -12.80 -49.43 2.51
N TYR A 401 -13.67 -50.22 3.12
CA TYR A 401 -13.39 -51.57 3.61
C TYR A 401 -14.54 -52.51 3.22
N ALA A 402 -14.28 -53.81 3.25
CA ALA A 402 -15.32 -54.82 3.11
C ALA A 402 -16.12 -54.92 4.42
N CYS A 403 -17.43 -55.08 4.31
CA CYS A 403 -18.31 -55.40 5.41
C CYS A 403 -19.24 -56.53 4.97
N VAL A 404 -19.31 -57.60 5.77
CA VAL A 404 -20.26 -58.70 5.55
C VAL A 404 -21.23 -58.64 6.71
N GLY A 405 -22.50 -58.35 6.39
CA GLY A 405 -23.60 -58.36 7.36
C GLY A 405 -23.85 -59.77 7.85
N GLU A 406 -24.13 -59.92 9.14
CA GLU A 406 -24.36 -61.24 9.74
C GLU A 406 -25.79 -61.75 9.47
N ASN A 407 -26.70 -60.85 9.10
CA ASN A 407 -28.10 -61.12 8.83
C ASN A 407 -28.53 -60.62 7.43
N GLU A 408 -29.56 -61.23 6.83
CA GLU A 408 -30.08 -60.83 5.50
C GLU A 408 -30.60 -59.38 5.44
N SER A 409 -30.89 -58.77 6.59
CA SER A 409 -31.29 -57.36 6.70
C SER A 409 -30.13 -56.37 6.78
N GLU A 410 -28.89 -56.84 6.90
CA GLU A 410 -27.69 -56.00 7.01
C GLU A 410 -26.99 -55.84 5.66
N LEU A 411 -26.53 -54.63 5.39
CA LEU A 411 -25.89 -54.31 4.12
C LEU A 411 -24.46 -54.86 4.09
N SER A 412 -24.22 -55.82 3.21
CA SER A 412 -22.86 -56.29 2.87
C SER A 412 -22.31 -55.52 1.67
N PHE A 413 -21.04 -55.13 1.71
CA PHE A 413 -20.39 -54.39 0.63
C PHE A 413 -18.88 -54.65 0.59
N GLU A 414 -18.29 -54.53 -0.60
CA GLU A 414 -16.85 -54.65 -0.85
C GLU A 414 -16.18 -53.27 -0.89
N PRO A 415 -14.84 -53.16 -0.76
CA PRO A 415 -14.13 -51.89 -0.89
C PRO A 415 -14.33 -51.25 -2.26
N ASN A 416 -14.38 -49.92 -2.30
CA ASN A 416 -14.58 -49.07 -3.48
C ASN A 416 -15.96 -49.15 -4.16
N GLN A 417 -16.95 -49.80 -3.56
CA GLN A 417 -18.34 -49.77 -4.03
C GLN A 417 -19.02 -48.43 -3.67
N ILE A 418 -19.93 -47.99 -4.54
CA ILE A 418 -20.71 -46.77 -4.31
C ILE A 418 -22.10 -47.15 -3.81
N ILE A 419 -22.45 -46.67 -2.62
CA ILE A 419 -23.75 -46.89 -1.99
C ILE A 419 -24.55 -45.58 -2.05
N TYR A 420 -25.82 -45.69 -2.44
CA TYR A 420 -26.75 -44.57 -2.58
C TYR A 420 -27.73 -44.54 -1.40
N ASN A 421 -28.40 -43.41 -1.17
CA ASN A 421 -29.40 -43.23 -0.12
C ASN A 421 -28.92 -43.45 1.32
N VAL A 422 -27.68 -43.08 1.59
CA VAL A 422 -27.10 -43.18 2.95
C VAL A 422 -27.42 -41.97 3.82
N ARG A 423 -27.58 -42.20 5.13
CA ARG A 423 -27.78 -41.15 6.14
C ARG A 423 -26.64 -41.18 7.15
N GLN A 424 -26.28 -40.02 7.67
CA GLN A 424 -25.20 -39.91 8.65
C GLN A 424 -25.62 -40.62 9.95
N SER A 425 -24.82 -41.59 10.40
CA SER A 425 -25.08 -42.31 11.64
C SER A 425 -25.00 -41.36 12.83
N ARG A 426 -25.94 -41.49 13.79
CA ARG A 426 -25.95 -40.68 15.01
C ARG A 426 -24.98 -41.18 16.08
N ASN A 427 -24.36 -42.35 15.89
CA ASN A 427 -23.43 -42.94 16.84
C ASN A 427 -21.98 -42.60 16.48
N ARG A 428 -21.30 -41.86 17.38
CA ARG A 428 -19.87 -41.49 17.28
C ARG A 428 -18.96 -42.69 17.61
N GLY A 429 -18.92 -43.70 16.76
CA GLY A 429 -18.13 -44.90 17.08
C GLY A 429 -17.62 -45.74 15.91
N LEU A 430 -18.10 -45.55 14.68
CA LEU A 430 -17.57 -46.26 13.51
C LEU A 430 -17.50 -45.24 12.36
N VAL A 431 -16.29 -45.07 11.84
CA VAL A 431 -15.89 -44.06 10.84
C VAL A 431 -16.60 -44.30 9.51
#